data_AF-A0A562D6U7-F1
#
_entry.id   AF-A0A562D6U7-F1
#
_cell.length_a   1.000
_cell.length_b   1.000
_cell.length_c   1.000
_cell.angle_alpha   90.00
_cell.angle_beta   90.00
_cell.angle_gamma   90.00
#
_symmetry.space_group_name_H-M   'P 1'
#
loop_
_entity.id
_entity.type
_entity.pdbx_description
1 polymer ?
#
loop_
_entity_poly.entity_id
_entity_poly.type
_entity_poly.pdbx_seq_one_letter_code
_entity_poly.pdbx_strand_id
1 'polypeptide(L)'
;MSAWILGGSLALLTAAVGLPYVWFVRRGTHRATAGLRAIAALRWRELSTLVGQAMQQRGLRHAGRGHGEAALMTDGSQRWLLACKHGSAYRLGSHHVTELAAEMELAEARHGILLTEGRARAGALAAAARHDIEVIDGRRLWTLLRPYVGPETRTQVEAAAEARSRTEAFCVAGLALALGALGVVSGDALVDGLATLRAPRGNVEPQALAAAAGIEDFPDEATLQHYRNEVVRGVSLQPGIGRVFWLTHNTLVVDRTGTIEAIWPLVCAELERYPALRTVRVQLNPRPGREEQVRWRQCRVQ
;
A
#
# COMPACT_ATOMS: atom_id res chain seq x y z
N MET A 1 -21.08 -31.01 12.75
CA MET A 1 -19.64 -30.99 13.08
C MET A 1 -19.46 -30.02 14.23
N SER A 2 -18.83 -30.43 15.34
CA SER A 2 -18.70 -29.57 16.52
C SER A 2 -17.84 -28.34 16.19
N ALA A 3 -18.29 -27.16 16.56
CA ALA A 3 -17.63 -25.90 16.22
C ALA A 3 -16.21 -25.74 16.80
N TRP A 4 -15.87 -26.54 17.81
CA TRP A 4 -14.51 -26.72 18.32
C TRP A 4 -13.56 -27.31 17.25
N ILE A 5 -14.04 -28.24 16.42
CA ILE A 5 -13.28 -28.80 15.29
C ILE A 5 -13.07 -27.72 14.22
N LEU A 6 -14.09 -26.90 13.95
CA LEU A 6 -13.99 -25.82 12.97
C LEU A 6 -12.99 -24.76 13.42
N GLY A 7 -13.06 -24.27 14.67
CA GLY A 7 -12.10 -23.29 15.19
C GLY A 7 -10.68 -23.85 15.29
N GLY A 8 -10.52 -25.09 15.75
CA GLY A 8 -9.22 -25.76 15.77
C GLY A 8 -8.62 -25.93 14.37
N SER A 9 -9.43 -26.32 13.38
CA SER A 9 -8.97 -26.44 11.98
C SER A 9 -8.55 -25.10 11.39
N LEU A 10 -9.30 -24.03 11.67
CA LEU A 10 -8.99 -22.68 11.19
C LEU A 10 -7.72 -22.12 11.84
N ALA A 11 -7.54 -22.35 13.14
CA ALA A 11 -6.32 -22.03 13.87
C ALA A 11 -5.10 -22.74 13.26
N LEU A 12 -5.21 -24.05 13.04
CA LEU A 12 -4.16 -24.86 12.45
C LEU A 12 -3.80 -24.37 11.04
N LEU A 13 -4.80 -24.12 10.19
CA LEU A 13 -4.60 -23.61 8.84
C LEU A 13 -3.90 -22.24 8.85
N THR A 14 -4.32 -21.34 9.74
CA THR A 14 -3.73 -20.00 9.86
C THR A 14 -2.27 -20.06 10.28
N ALA A 15 -1.93 -20.91 11.25
CA ALA A 15 -0.54 -21.12 11.68
C ALA A 15 0.30 -21.81 10.61
N ALA A 16 -0.22 -22.90 10.02
CA ALA A 16 0.48 -23.73 9.04
C ALA A 16 0.79 -22.98 7.74
N VAL A 17 -0.06 -22.04 7.33
CA VAL A 17 0.19 -21.21 6.14
C VAL A 17 0.92 -19.92 6.50
N GLY A 18 0.48 -19.24 7.57
CA GLY A 18 0.96 -17.90 7.91
C GLY A 18 2.42 -17.87 8.38
N LEU A 19 2.84 -18.83 9.21
CA LEU A 19 4.21 -18.86 9.73
C LEU A 19 5.24 -19.12 8.62
N PRO A 20 5.08 -20.15 7.75
CA PRO A 20 5.98 -20.33 6.61
C PRO A 20 5.94 -19.16 5.63
N TYR A 21 4.78 -18.55 5.40
CA TYR A 21 4.68 -17.38 4.51
C TYR A 21 5.49 -16.20 5.03
N VAL A 22 5.40 -15.88 6.32
CA VAL A 22 6.21 -14.82 6.95
C VAL A 22 7.70 -15.17 6.85
N TRP A 23 8.07 -16.42 7.15
CA TRP A 23 9.48 -16.84 7.22
C TRP A 23 10.17 -16.94 5.85
N PHE A 24 9.52 -17.52 4.84
CA PHE A 24 10.12 -17.75 3.52
C PHE A 24 9.88 -16.60 2.55
N VAL A 25 8.67 -16.04 2.50
CA VAL A 25 8.31 -15.03 1.49
C VAL A 25 8.56 -13.62 2.02
N ARG A 26 8.02 -13.28 3.19
CA ARG A 26 8.10 -11.90 3.70
C ARG A 26 9.48 -11.53 4.23
N ARG A 27 10.27 -12.49 4.75
CA ARG A 27 11.62 -12.23 5.28
C ARG A 27 12.55 -11.57 4.24
N GLY A 28 12.46 -11.95 2.97
CA GLY A 28 13.20 -11.29 1.88
C GLY A 28 12.80 -9.81 1.71
N THR A 29 11.51 -9.53 1.78
CA THR A 29 10.96 -8.16 1.68
C THR A 29 11.34 -7.32 2.90
N HIS A 30 11.35 -7.91 4.10
CA HIS A 30 11.79 -7.25 5.32
C HIS A 30 13.26 -6.86 5.25
N ARG A 31 14.14 -7.74 4.75
CA ARG A 31 15.55 -7.42 4.51
C ARG A 31 15.71 -6.30 3.49
N ALA A 32 14.99 -6.37 2.36
CA ALA A 32 15.08 -5.34 1.32
C ALA A 32 14.59 -3.97 1.82
N THR A 33 13.50 -3.92 2.59
CA THR A 33 12.98 -2.66 3.14
C THR A 33 13.86 -2.10 4.25
N ALA A 34 14.38 -2.94 5.15
CA ALA A 34 15.35 -2.51 6.17
C ALA A 34 16.66 -2.02 5.52
N GLY A 35 17.15 -2.73 4.52
CA GLY A 35 18.33 -2.36 3.76
C GLY A 35 18.17 -1.06 2.98
N LEU A 36 17.02 -0.85 2.34
CA LEU A 36 16.72 0.41 1.67
C LEU A 36 16.66 1.59 2.65
N ARG A 37 16.10 1.40 3.86
CA ARG A 37 16.14 2.43 4.91
C ARG A 37 17.57 2.73 5.37
N ALA A 38 18.41 1.71 5.48
CA ALA A 38 19.81 1.89 5.83
C ALA A 38 20.56 2.69 4.75
N ILE A 39 20.33 2.38 3.46
CA ILE A 39 20.89 3.16 2.34
C ILE A 39 20.38 4.62 2.38
N ALA A 40 19.09 4.82 2.59
CA ALA A 40 18.49 6.15 2.64
C ALA A 40 18.92 7.00 3.84
N ALA A 41 19.49 6.36 4.88
CA ALA A 41 20.08 7.05 6.03
C ALA A 41 21.54 7.46 5.82
N LEU A 42 22.19 6.95 4.77
CA LEU A 42 23.57 7.33 4.44
C LEU A 42 23.63 8.77 3.95
N ARG A 43 24.78 9.42 4.17
CA ARG A 43 25.04 10.72 3.57
C ARG A 43 25.18 10.55 2.05
N TRP A 44 24.80 11.57 1.29
CA TRP A 44 24.93 11.59 -0.17
C TRP A 44 26.31 11.10 -0.68
N ARG A 45 27.39 11.56 -0.06
CA ARG A 45 28.78 11.18 -0.41
C ARG A 45 29.07 9.69 -0.22
N GLU A 46 28.49 9.07 0.80
CA GLU A 46 28.64 7.63 1.06
C GLU A 46 27.87 6.83 0.01
N LEU A 47 26.62 7.25 -0.27
CA LEU A 47 25.80 6.64 -1.32
C LEU A 47 26.48 6.71 -2.70
N SER A 48 26.96 7.89 -3.11
CA SER A 48 27.64 8.05 -4.41
C SER A 48 28.88 7.17 -4.52
N THR A 49 29.59 6.96 -3.39
CA THR A 49 30.75 6.06 -3.34
C THR A 49 30.33 4.61 -3.53
N LEU A 50 29.28 4.14 -2.83
CA LEU A 50 28.74 2.79 -2.98
C LEU A 50 28.23 2.52 -4.40
N VAL A 51 27.51 3.49 -4.98
CA VAL A 51 27.03 3.39 -6.37
C VAL A 51 28.22 3.33 -7.33
N GLY A 52 29.23 4.19 -7.15
CA GLY A 52 30.45 4.16 -7.95
C GLY A 52 31.16 2.80 -7.89
N GLN A 53 31.32 2.22 -6.69
CA GLN A 53 31.89 0.88 -6.51
C GLN A 53 31.05 -0.21 -7.20
N ALA A 54 29.73 -0.13 -7.08
CA ALA A 54 28.82 -1.06 -7.75
C ALA A 54 28.94 -0.99 -9.27
N MET A 55 29.05 0.21 -9.84
CA MET A 55 29.23 0.40 -11.28
C MET A 55 30.62 -0.05 -11.74
N GLN A 56 31.67 0.16 -10.95
CA GLN A 56 33.02 -0.37 -11.24
C GLN A 56 33.05 -1.89 -11.32
N GLN A 57 32.33 -2.58 -10.44
CA GLN A 57 32.20 -4.04 -10.50
C GLN A 57 31.37 -4.52 -11.71
N ARG A 58 30.53 -3.66 -12.27
CA ARG A 58 29.87 -3.89 -13.58
C ARG A 58 30.78 -3.58 -14.78
N GLY A 59 32.05 -3.24 -14.56
CA GLY A 59 33.01 -2.90 -15.60
C GLY A 59 33.04 -1.42 -16.00
N LEU A 60 32.24 -0.55 -15.35
CA LEU A 60 32.17 0.87 -15.66
C LEU A 60 33.21 1.65 -14.85
N ARG A 61 34.13 2.33 -15.52
CA ARG A 61 35.16 3.18 -14.88
C ARG A 61 34.74 4.63 -14.91
N HIS A 62 35.17 5.40 -13.92
CA HIS A 62 34.89 6.83 -13.87
C HIS A 62 35.64 7.54 -15.01
N ALA A 63 34.92 8.29 -15.84
CA ALA A 63 35.47 9.04 -16.98
C ALA A 63 35.44 10.56 -16.75
N GLY A 64 34.73 11.02 -15.71
CA GLY A 64 34.64 12.42 -15.33
C GLY A 64 33.30 12.75 -14.67
N ARG A 65 33.02 14.05 -14.53
CA ARG A 65 31.69 14.52 -14.14
C ARG A 65 30.86 14.83 -15.39
N GLY A 66 29.58 14.48 -15.34
CA GLY A 66 28.58 14.98 -16.28
C GLY A 66 28.11 16.37 -15.87
N HIS A 67 26.99 16.81 -16.45
CA HIS A 67 26.33 18.04 -16.02
C HIS A 67 25.58 17.82 -14.69
N GLY A 68 25.51 18.86 -13.86
CA GLY A 68 24.83 18.78 -12.56
C GLY A 68 25.44 17.74 -11.60
N GLU A 69 24.60 16.81 -11.13
CA GLU A 69 24.97 15.75 -10.19
C GLU A 69 25.30 14.41 -10.89
N ALA A 70 25.29 14.37 -12.22
CA ALA A 70 25.59 13.17 -12.98
C ALA A 70 27.11 12.89 -13.05
N ALA A 71 27.47 11.61 -13.05
CA ALA A 71 28.83 11.13 -13.25
C ALA A 71 28.95 10.51 -14.64
N LEU A 72 30.02 10.85 -15.37
CA LEU A 72 30.34 10.21 -16.63
C LEU A 72 31.18 8.96 -16.36
N MET A 73 30.80 7.86 -16.98
CA MET A 73 31.47 6.57 -16.88
C MET A 73 31.77 6.00 -18.27
N THR A 74 32.67 5.02 -18.33
CA THR A 74 33.04 4.33 -19.58
C THR A 74 33.29 2.86 -19.32
N ASP A 75 32.85 2.00 -20.25
CA ASP A 75 33.26 0.59 -20.30
C ASP A 75 34.52 0.37 -21.15
N GLY A 76 35.10 1.44 -21.70
CA GLY A 76 36.23 1.43 -22.64
C GLY A 76 35.82 1.63 -24.10
N SER A 77 34.57 1.36 -24.45
CA SER A 77 34.02 1.48 -25.81
C SER A 77 32.87 2.47 -25.93
N GLN A 78 32.02 2.56 -24.91
CA GLN A 78 30.85 3.43 -24.85
C GLN A 78 30.92 4.29 -23.60
N ARG A 79 30.36 5.50 -23.70
CA ARG A 79 30.16 6.40 -22.57
C ARG A 79 28.78 6.16 -21.95
N TRP A 80 28.77 6.16 -20.63
CA TRP A 80 27.61 5.93 -19.78
C TRP A 80 27.39 7.13 -18.87
N LEU A 81 26.17 7.66 -18.80
CA LEU A 81 25.82 8.73 -17.88
C LEU A 81 25.11 8.15 -16.66
N LEU A 82 25.70 8.34 -15.48
CA LEU A 82 25.18 7.85 -14.21
C LEU A 82 24.56 9.01 -13.43
N ALA A 83 23.25 8.98 -13.21
CA ALA A 83 22.57 9.91 -12.32
C ALA A 83 21.96 9.16 -11.13
N CYS A 84 22.12 9.71 -9.94
CA CYS A 84 21.51 9.16 -8.73
C CYS A 84 20.67 10.25 -8.06
N LYS A 85 19.41 9.95 -7.76
CA LYS A 85 18.49 10.84 -7.03
C LYS A 85 18.29 10.27 -5.62
N HIS A 86 18.82 10.99 -4.64
CA HIS A 86 18.73 10.63 -3.23
C HIS A 86 17.35 10.98 -2.64
N GLY A 87 16.85 10.15 -1.73
CA GLY A 87 15.58 10.36 -1.04
C GLY A 87 14.56 9.24 -1.28
N SER A 88 14.18 8.58 -0.20
CA SER A 88 13.19 7.48 -0.21
C SER A 88 11.76 7.89 -0.59
N ALA A 89 11.40 9.17 -0.40
CA ALA A 89 10.10 9.71 -0.80
C ALA A 89 10.04 10.05 -2.29
N TYR A 90 11.17 10.02 -3.00
CA TYR A 90 11.27 10.45 -4.39
C TYR A 90 10.44 9.55 -5.31
N ARG A 91 9.80 10.16 -6.31
CA ARG A 91 8.96 9.44 -7.27
C ARG A 91 9.38 9.82 -8.68
N LEU A 92 10.14 8.94 -9.32
CA LEU A 92 10.68 9.18 -10.65
C LEU A 92 9.54 9.17 -11.68
N GLY A 93 9.31 10.32 -12.31
CA GLY A 93 8.42 10.49 -13.47
C GLY A 93 9.19 10.49 -14.80
N SER A 94 8.46 10.49 -15.92
CA SER A 94 9.03 10.50 -17.28
C SER A 94 9.93 11.71 -17.54
N HIS A 95 9.59 12.89 -17.00
CA HIS A 95 10.39 14.10 -17.16
C HIS A 95 11.86 13.90 -16.79
N HIS A 96 12.16 13.28 -15.63
CA HIS A 96 13.53 13.05 -15.18
C HIS A 96 14.33 12.13 -16.11
N VAL A 97 13.65 11.24 -16.83
CA VAL A 97 14.30 10.35 -17.81
C VAL A 97 14.62 11.14 -19.08
N THR A 98 13.69 11.99 -19.53
CA THR A 98 13.92 12.87 -20.69
C THR A 98 15.01 13.91 -20.41
N GLU A 99 15.06 14.44 -19.18
CA GLU A 99 16.13 15.32 -18.71
C GLU A 99 17.49 14.61 -18.75
N LEU A 100 17.58 13.38 -18.22
CA LEU A 100 18.80 12.59 -18.31
C LEU A 100 19.18 12.24 -19.76
N ALA A 101 18.20 11.97 -20.63
CA ALA A 101 18.45 11.71 -22.04
C ALA A 101 19.05 12.94 -22.74
N ALA A 102 18.56 14.15 -22.43
CA ALA A 102 19.15 15.38 -22.95
C ALA A 102 20.59 15.59 -22.43
N GLU A 103 20.86 15.27 -21.16
CA GLU A 103 22.23 15.31 -20.63
C GLU A 103 23.14 14.25 -21.29
N MET A 104 22.60 13.08 -21.63
CA MET A 104 23.32 12.03 -22.35
C MET A 104 23.76 12.51 -23.74
N GLU A 105 22.88 13.19 -24.47
CA GLU A 105 23.20 13.78 -25.78
C GLU A 105 24.35 14.80 -25.66
N LEU A 106 24.30 15.68 -24.66
CA LEU A 106 25.34 16.68 -24.42
C LEU A 106 26.68 16.07 -23.96
N ALA A 107 26.64 14.97 -23.22
CA ALA A 107 27.82 14.26 -22.74
C ALA A 107 28.38 13.23 -23.75
N GLU A 108 27.74 13.11 -24.92
CA GLU A 108 28.00 12.06 -25.91
C GLU A 108 27.97 10.65 -25.29
N ALA A 109 27.06 10.44 -24.33
CA ALA A 109 26.84 9.17 -23.67
C ALA A 109 25.72 8.41 -24.39
N ARG A 110 26.01 7.18 -24.84
CA ARG A 110 25.03 6.34 -25.54
C ARG A 110 24.05 5.66 -24.59
N HIS A 111 24.46 5.44 -23.35
CA HIS A 111 23.68 4.74 -22.34
C HIS A 111 23.57 5.55 -21.05
N GLY A 112 22.45 5.41 -20.35
CA GLY A 112 22.22 6.07 -19.07
C GLY A 112 21.88 5.08 -17.96
N ILE A 113 22.26 5.40 -16.73
CA ILE A 113 21.81 4.68 -15.54
C ILE A 113 21.25 5.70 -14.55
N LEU A 114 20.00 5.50 -14.16
CA LEU A 114 19.27 6.37 -13.26
C LEU A 114 18.87 5.62 -11.99
N LEU A 115 19.52 5.94 -10.89
CA LEU A 115 19.28 5.32 -9.59
C LEU A 115 18.39 6.21 -8.72
N THR A 116 17.50 5.57 -7.97
CA THR A 116 16.74 6.25 -6.91
C THR A 116 16.42 5.29 -5.77
N GLU A 117 16.49 5.79 -4.54
CA GLU A 117 15.98 5.08 -3.35
C GLU A 117 14.46 5.02 -3.33
N GLY A 118 13.82 5.95 -4.03
CA GLY A 118 12.38 6.05 -4.16
C GLY A 118 11.80 5.02 -5.13
N ARG A 119 10.67 5.36 -5.76
CA ARG A 119 10.01 4.48 -6.74
C ARG A 119 9.94 5.10 -8.12
N ALA A 120 10.19 4.28 -9.14
CA ALA A 120 9.90 4.64 -10.51
C ALA A 120 8.41 4.46 -10.83
N ARG A 121 7.79 5.48 -11.42
CA ARG A 121 6.43 5.37 -11.98
C ARG A 121 6.49 4.61 -13.31
N ALA A 122 5.37 3.99 -13.70
CA ALA A 122 5.28 3.27 -14.98
C ALA A 122 5.68 4.14 -16.18
N GLY A 123 5.31 5.43 -16.19
CA GLY A 123 5.72 6.36 -17.23
C GLY A 123 7.23 6.60 -17.30
N ALA A 124 7.95 6.55 -16.18
CA ALA A 124 9.41 6.67 -16.18
C ALA A 124 10.07 5.42 -16.77
N LEU A 125 9.59 4.24 -16.39
CA LEU A 125 10.08 2.97 -16.96
C LEU A 125 9.82 2.88 -18.47
N ALA A 126 8.63 3.30 -18.91
CA ALA A 126 8.28 3.33 -20.33
C ALA A 126 9.12 4.34 -21.12
N ALA A 127 9.45 5.49 -20.52
CA ALA A 127 10.37 6.45 -21.13
C ALA A 127 11.79 5.91 -21.20
N ALA A 128 12.26 5.25 -20.12
CA ALA A 128 13.62 4.73 -20.03
C ALA A 128 13.92 3.68 -21.10
N ALA A 129 12.93 2.84 -21.41
CA ALA A 129 13.01 1.86 -22.50
C ALA A 129 13.19 2.47 -23.91
N ARG A 130 12.90 3.76 -24.10
CA ARG A 130 13.05 4.46 -25.39
C ARG A 130 14.38 5.20 -25.55
N HIS A 131 15.07 5.48 -24.45
CA HIS A 131 16.26 6.34 -24.41
C HIS A 131 17.53 5.59 -23.97
N ASP A 132 17.53 4.25 -24.03
CA ASP A 132 18.64 3.40 -23.56
C ASP A 132 19.09 3.72 -22.11
N ILE A 133 18.11 4.04 -21.25
CA ILE A 133 18.34 4.34 -19.84
C ILE A 133 17.92 3.15 -18.96
N GLU A 134 18.82 2.68 -18.11
CA GLU A 134 18.53 1.71 -17.07
C GLU A 134 18.04 2.42 -15.80
N VAL A 135 16.81 2.14 -15.36
CA VAL A 135 16.26 2.69 -14.10
C VAL A 135 16.38 1.65 -12.98
N ILE A 136 17.08 2.02 -11.91
CA ILE A 136 17.25 1.21 -10.71
C ILE A 136 16.56 1.92 -9.55
N ASP A 137 15.34 1.46 -9.22
CA ASP A 137 14.56 2.01 -8.11
C ASP A 137 14.79 1.25 -6.80
N GLY A 138 14.17 1.73 -5.71
CA GLY A 138 14.33 1.16 -4.38
C GLY A 138 13.97 -0.33 -4.25
N ARG A 139 13.24 -0.92 -5.21
CA ARG A 139 12.95 -2.37 -5.19
C ARG A 139 14.18 -3.21 -5.53
N ARG A 140 15.07 -2.69 -6.38
CA ARG A 140 16.28 -3.37 -6.85
C ARG A 140 17.56 -2.81 -6.22
N LEU A 141 17.51 -1.57 -5.73
CA LEU A 141 18.68 -0.85 -5.21
C LEU A 141 19.39 -1.60 -4.07
N TRP A 142 18.66 -2.14 -3.10
CA TRP A 142 19.28 -2.90 -2.01
C TRP A 142 20.03 -4.12 -2.54
N THR A 143 19.46 -4.88 -3.47
CA THR A 143 20.11 -6.06 -4.05
C THR A 143 21.40 -5.70 -4.75
N LEU A 144 21.42 -4.58 -5.47
CA LEU A 144 22.61 -4.06 -6.16
C LEU A 144 23.69 -3.61 -5.17
N LEU A 145 23.33 -2.86 -4.12
CA LEU A 145 24.30 -2.22 -3.24
C LEU A 145 24.69 -3.07 -2.03
N ARG A 146 23.91 -4.09 -1.67
CA ARG A 146 24.18 -4.99 -0.52
C ARG A 146 25.64 -5.47 -0.47
N PRO A 147 26.28 -5.91 -1.56
CA PRO A 147 27.67 -6.41 -1.53
C PRO A 147 28.73 -5.35 -1.21
N TYR A 148 28.39 -4.07 -1.23
CA TYR A 148 29.31 -2.95 -0.99
C TYR A 148 29.06 -2.23 0.34
N VAL A 149 27.86 -2.41 0.91
CA VAL A 149 27.52 -1.90 2.24
C VAL A 149 28.40 -2.60 3.31
N GLY A 150 28.88 -1.86 4.31
CA GLY A 150 29.74 -2.41 5.37
C GLY A 150 29.10 -3.53 6.19
N PRO A 151 29.91 -4.41 6.81
CA PRO A 151 29.41 -5.58 7.55
C PRO A 151 28.51 -5.18 8.73
N GLU A 152 28.82 -4.10 9.45
CA GLU A 152 28.00 -3.63 10.57
C GLU A 152 26.58 -3.26 10.13
N THR A 153 26.46 -2.47 9.05
CA THR A 153 25.17 -2.09 8.48
C THR A 153 24.39 -3.32 7.98
N ARG A 154 25.06 -4.32 7.40
CA ARG A 154 24.40 -5.58 7.01
C ARG A 154 23.83 -6.32 8.21
N THR A 155 24.61 -6.45 9.28
CA THR A 155 24.15 -7.10 10.53
C THR A 155 22.98 -6.34 11.15
N GLN A 156 23.02 -5.00 11.16
CA GLN A 156 21.91 -4.17 11.63
C GLN A 156 20.63 -4.37 10.78
N VAL A 157 20.78 -4.44 9.46
CA VAL A 157 19.66 -4.71 8.53
C VAL A 157 19.07 -6.11 8.76
N GLU A 158 19.92 -7.11 8.98
CA GLU A 158 19.49 -8.48 9.29
C GLU A 158 18.74 -8.53 10.62
N ALA A 159 19.28 -7.91 11.68
CA ALA A 159 18.63 -7.82 12.98
C ALA A 159 17.27 -7.11 12.91
N ALA A 160 17.19 -5.98 12.19
CA ALA A 160 15.94 -5.25 12.00
C ALA A 160 14.90 -6.08 11.21
N ALA A 161 15.33 -6.80 10.18
CA ALA A 161 14.45 -7.67 9.40
C ALA A 161 13.96 -8.88 10.22
N GLU A 162 14.81 -9.44 11.08
CA GLU A 162 14.44 -10.54 11.97
C GLU A 162 13.47 -10.08 13.07
N ALA A 163 13.72 -8.95 13.70
CA ALA A 163 12.79 -8.36 14.67
C ALA A 163 11.39 -8.18 14.06
N ARG A 164 11.33 -7.62 12.83
CA ARG A 164 10.05 -7.44 12.14
C ARG A 164 9.37 -8.76 11.79
N SER A 165 10.15 -9.74 11.30
CA SER A 165 9.63 -11.08 10.97
C SER A 165 9.10 -11.79 12.21
N ARG A 166 9.76 -11.66 13.36
CA ARG A 166 9.31 -12.20 14.65
C ARG A 166 8.00 -11.55 15.11
N THR A 167 7.90 -10.22 15.08
CA THR A 167 6.65 -9.53 15.45
C THR A 167 5.48 -9.98 14.57
N GLU A 168 5.68 -10.10 13.26
CA GLU A 168 4.63 -10.58 12.36
C GLU A 168 4.27 -12.05 12.59
N ALA A 169 5.26 -12.91 12.85
CA ALA A 169 5.02 -14.30 13.22
C ALA A 169 4.24 -14.40 14.55
N PHE A 170 4.54 -13.56 15.54
CA PHE A 170 3.76 -13.48 16.78
C PHE A 170 2.32 -13.01 16.55
N CYS A 171 2.09 -12.05 15.64
CA CYS A 171 0.73 -11.64 15.28
C CYS A 171 -0.05 -12.78 14.61
N VAL A 172 0.59 -13.55 13.70
CA VAL A 172 -0.01 -14.73 13.08
C VAL A 172 -0.31 -15.81 14.11
N ALA A 173 0.62 -16.09 15.02
CA ALA A 173 0.42 -17.06 16.10
C ALA A 173 -0.71 -16.63 17.04
N GLY A 174 -0.75 -15.35 17.43
CA GLY A 174 -1.82 -14.77 18.25
C GLY A 174 -3.19 -14.86 17.57
N LEU A 175 -3.27 -14.59 16.26
CA LEU A 175 -4.49 -14.75 15.48
C LEU A 175 -4.94 -16.22 15.43
N ALA A 176 -4.02 -17.16 15.20
CA ALA A 176 -4.32 -18.58 15.21
C ALA A 176 -4.87 -19.03 16.58
N LEU A 177 -4.24 -18.60 17.68
CA LEU A 177 -4.71 -18.88 19.04
C LEU A 177 -6.10 -18.29 19.31
N ALA A 178 -6.35 -17.05 18.88
CA ALA A 178 -7.66 -16.40 19.02
C ALA A 178 -8.76 -17.16 18.26
N LEU A 179 -8.49 -17.61 17.04
CA LEU A 179 -9.44 -18.41 16.24
C LEU A 179 -9.73 -19.78 16.88
N GLY A 180 -8.71 -20.40 17.46
CA GLY A 180 -8.86 -21.65 18.23
C GLY A 180 -9.72 -21.43 19.48
N ALA A 181 -9.42 -20.40 20.27
CA ALA A 181 -10.18 -20.04 21.47
C ALA A 181 -11.63 -19.63 21.15
N LEU A 182 -11.88 -18.96 20.02
CA LEU A 182 -13.22 -18.58 19.60
C LEU A 182 -14.08 -19.82 19.28
N GLY A 183 -13.51 -20.82 18.61
CA GLY A 183 -14.23 -22.08 18.33
C GLY A 183 -14.48 -22.93 19.57
N VAL A 184 -13.62 -22.80 20.59
CA VAL A 184 -13.79 -23.36 21.93
C VAL A 184 -14.96 -22.66 22.64
N VAL A 185 -14.90 -21.34 22.82
CA VAL A 185 -15.88 -20.60 23.63
C VAL A 185 -17.25 -20.50 22.96
N SER A 186 -17.31 -20.41 21.63
CA SER A 186 -18.54 -20.10 20.88
C SER A 186 -19.16 -21.32 20.22
N GLY A 187 -18.67 -22.52 20.57
CA GLY A 187 -18.98 -23.72 19.82
C GLY A 187 -20.44 -24.15 19.86
N ASP A 188 -21.12 -23.93 20.99
CA ASP A 188 -22.56 -24.21 21.13
C ASP A 188 -23.41 -23.05 20.61
N ALA A 189 -23.00 -21.80 20.84
CA ALA A 189 -23.77 -20.62 20.44
C ALA A 189 -23.84 -20.40 18.91
N LEU A 190 -22.79 -20.78 18.16
CA LEU A 190 -22.77 -20.69 16.69
C LEU A 190 -23.62 -21.76 16.00
N VAL A 191 -23.75 -22.95 16.61
CA VAL A 191 -24.59 -24.03 16.09
C VAL A 191 -26.07 -23.74 16.36
N ASP A 192 -26.40 -23.21 17.54
CA ASP A 192 -27.75 -22.75 17.86
C ASP A 192 -28.19 -21.54 17.03
N GLY A 193 -27.27 -20.60 16.73
CA GLY A 193 -27.55 -19.47 15.84
C GLY A 193 -27.93 -19.88 14.42
N LEU A 194 -27.33 -20.96 13.89
CA LEU A 194 -27.65 -21.50 12.56
C LEU A 194 -28.92 -22.37 12.56
N ALA A 195 -29.24 -23.03 13.68
CA ALA A 195 -30.52 -23.75 13.86
C ALA A 195 -31.71 -22.78 13.97
N THR A 196 -31.49 -21.59 14.56
CA THR A 196 -32.51 -20.55 14.72
C THR A 196 -32.92 -19.89 13.40
N LEU A 197 -32.09 -19.97 12.36
CA LEU A 197 -32.44 -19.51 11.00
C LEU A 197 -33.46 -20.43 10.29
N ARG A 198 -33.88 -21.55 10.91
CA ARG A 198 -34.84 -22.51 10.33
C ARG A 198 -36.13 -22.74 11.14
N ALA A 199 -36.42 -21.94 12.16
CA ALA A 199 -37.73 -21.96 12.85
C ALA A 199 -38.63 -20.79 12.37
N PRO A 200 -39.97 -20.94 12.40
CA PRO A 200 -40.88 -20.10 11.63
C PRO A 200 -40.85 -18.65 12.12
N ARG A 201 -41.18 -17.72 11.22
CA ARG A 201 -41.36 -16.30 11.49
C ARG A 201 -42.39 -16.08 12.60
N GLY A 202 -41.93 -16.10 13.85
CA GLY A 202 -42.62 -15.48 14.97
C GLY A 202 -42.28 -14.00 14.96
N ASN A 203 -43.31 -13.15 14.99
CA ASN A 203 -43.15 -11.71 15.08
C ASN A 203 -42.32 -11.37 16.32
N VAL A 204 -41.07 -10.96 16.10
CA VAL A 204 -40.27 -10.28 17.10
C VAL A 204 -40.48 -8.79 16.87
N GLU A 205 -41.19 -8.19 17.82
CA GLU A 205 -41.37 -6.75 17.91
C GLU A 205 -39.99 -6.08 18.03
N PRO A 206 -39.68 -5.04 17.23
CA PRO A 206 -38.35 -4.44 17.24
C PRO A 206 -38.04 -3.81 18.58
N GLN A 207 -37.10 -4.40 19.31
CA GLN A 207 -36.53 -3.79 20.49
C GLN A 207 -35.60 -2.66 20.04
N ALA A 208 -36.15 -1.44 20.04
CA ALA A 208 -35.43 -0.21 19.79
C ALA A 208 -34.37 0.00 20.88
N LEU A 209 -33.11 -0.29 20.56
CA LEU A 209 -31.97 0.21 21.34
C LEU A 209 -31.59 1.59 20.79
N ALA A 210 -31.96 2.62 21.56
CA ALA A 210 -31.44 3.98 21.53
C ALA A 210 -31.52 4.73 20.19
N ALA A 211 -32.73 5.14 19.82
CA ALA A 211 -32.89 6.44 19.19
C ALA A 211 -32.74 7.53 20.28
N ALA A 212 -32.08 8.64 19.91
CA ALA A 212 -31.99 9.91 20.63
C ALA A 212 -30.88 10.06 21.69
N ALA A 213 -29.63 9.96 21.27
CA ALA A 213 -28.68 11.05 21.58
C ALA A 213 -28.53 11.86 20.29
N GLY A 214 -28.70 13.18 20.36
CA GLY A 214 -28.64 14.06 19.18
C GLY A 214 -27.35 13.85 18.40
N ILE A 215 -27.41 13.95 17.07
CA ILE A 215 -26.20 13.87 16.24
C ILE A 215 -25.36 15.12 16.56
N GLU A 216 -24.16 14.89 17.08
CA GLU A 216 -23.26 15.95 17.52
C GLU A 216 -22.53 16.58 16.33
N ASP A 217 -22.34 17.91 16.37
CA ASP A 217 -21.61 18.64 15.33
C ASP A 217 -20.09 18.38 15.41
N PHE A 218 -19.55 18.21 16.62
CA PHE A 218 -18.11 18.01 16.90
C PHE A 218 -17.88 16.78 17.78
N PRO A 219 -18.15 15.56 17.25
CA PRO A 219 -18.01 14.32 18.00
C PRO A 219 -16.53 13.98 18.29
N ASP A 220 -16.29 13.19 19.33
CA ASP A 220 -14.98 12.56 19.56
C ASP A 220 -14.66 11.50 18.49
N GLU A 221 -13.41 11.02 18.44
CA GLU A 221 -12.98 10.09 17.38
C GLU A 221 -13.76 8.76 17.44
N ALA A 222 -14.14 8.27 18.62
CA ALA A 222 -14.91 7.02 18.76
C ALA A 222 -16.31 7.16 18.15
N THR A 223 -16.97 8.28 18.43
CA THR A 223 -18.29 8.62 17.90
C THR A 223 -18.24 8.91 16.40
N LEU A 224 -17.18 9.57 15.93
CA LEU A 224 -16.97 9.80 14.49
C LEU A 224 -16.77 8.49 13.72
N GLN A 225 -16.05 7.52 14.29
CA GLN A 225 -15.93 6.18 13.71
C GLN A 225 -17.28 5.45 13.67
N HIS A 226 -18.10 5.61 14.72
CA HIS A 226 -19.47 5.09 14.70
C HIS A 226 -20.31 5.71 13.57
N TYR A 227 -20.28 7.04 13.41
CA TYR A 227 -20.97 7.73 12.30
C TYR A 227 -20.50 7.26 10.93
N ARG A 228 -19.19 7.06 10.75
CA ARG A 228 -18.64 6.50 9.50
C ARG A 228 -19.18 5.10 9.19
N ASN A 229 -19.38 4.25 10.20
CA ASN A 229 -19.94 2.91 10.04
C ASN A 229 -21.44 2.96 9.69
N GLU A 230 -22.19 3.85 10.33
CA GLU A 230 -23.61 4.06 10.02
C GLU A 230 -23.81 4.59 8.60
N VAL A 231 -22.98 5.53 8.14
CA VAL A 231 -23.00 6.01 6.74
C VAL A 231 -22.74 4.86 5.77
N VAL A 232 -21.74 4.01 6.03
CA VAL A 232 -21.45 2.87 5.14
C VAL A 232 -22.65 1.92 5.09
N ARG A 233 -23.27 1.62 6.23
CA ARG A 233 -24.47 0.77 6.28
C ARG A 233 -25.64 1.40 5.53
N GLY A 234 -25.94 2.67 5.79
CA GLY A 234 -27.03 3.40 5.17
C GLY A 234 -26.90 3.50 3.65
N VAL A 235 -25.71 3.87 3.15
CA VAL A 235 -25.46 3.96 1.71
C VAL A 235 -25.49 2.56 1.04
N SER A 236 -25.00 1.52 1.73
CA SER A 236 -24.98 0.16 1.16
C SER A 236 -26.38 -0.43 0.96
N LEU A 237 -27.40 0.06 1.68
CA LEU A 237 -28.79 -0.37 1.53
C LEU A 237 -29.52 0.33 0.36
N GLN A 238 -28.90 1.34 -0.25
CA GLN A 238 -29.53 2.11 -1.32
C GLN A 238 -29.50 1.36 -2.67
N PRO A 239 -30.57 1.45 -3.48
CA PRO A 239 -30.61 0.80 -4.79
C PRO A 239 -29.53 1.36 -5.72
N GLY A 240 -28.90 0.48 -6.51
CA GLY A 240 -27.86 0.88 -7.46
C GLY A 240 -26.47 1.08 -6.84
N ILE A 241 -26.30 0.79 -5.55
CA ILE A 241 -25.02 0.76 -4.85
C ILE A 241 -24.52 -0.70 -4.76
N GLY A 242 -23.24 -0.91 -5.05
CA GLY A 242 -22.58 -2.22 -4.98
C GLY A 242 -21.78 -2.39 -3.70
N ARG A 243 -20.70 -1.62 -3.53
CA ARG A 243 -19.83 -1.67 -2.36
C ARG A 243 -19.49 -0.26 -1.90
N VAL A 244 -19.50 -0.04 -0.60
CA VAL A 244 -19.17 1.25 0.01
C VAL A 244 -18.12 1.03 1.08
N PHE A 245 -17.06 1.84 1.06
CA PHE A 245 -16.01 1.78 2.08
C PHE A 245 -15.24 3.10 2.17
N TRP A 246 -14.65 3.35 3.34
CA TRP A 246 -13.75 4.48 3.53
C TRP A 246 -12.35 4.14 3.04
N LEU A 247 -11.82 4.93 2.10
CA LEU A 247 -10.40 4.84 1.67
C LEU A 247 -9.49 5.55 2.68
N THR A 248 -9.96 6.67 3.22
CA THR A 248 -9.32 7.43 4.30
C THR A 248 -10.39 7.97 5.25
N HIS A 249 -9.97 8.62 6.35
CA HIS A 249 -10.86 9.28 7.32
C HIS A 249 -11.80 10.33 6.70
N ASN A 250 -11.51 10.83 5.49
CA ASN A 250 -12.28 11.87 4.81
C ASN A 250 -12.58 11.53 3.33
N THR A 251 -12.53 10.26 2.95
CA THR A 251 -12.75 9.82 1.56
C THR A 251 -13.59 8.55 1.51
N LEU A 252 -14.84 8.68 1.07
CA LEU A 252 -15.78 7.58 0.87
C LEU A 252 -15.69 7.09 -0.58
N VAL A 253 -15.53 5.79 -0.79
CA VAL A 253 -15.55 5.15 -2.11
C VAL A 253 -16.85 4.39 -2.28
N VAL A 254 -17.51 4.60 -3.42
CA VAL A 254 -18.77 3.97 -3.79
C VAL A 254 -18.62 3.28 -5.14
N ASP A 255 -18.64 1.94 -5.10
CA ASP A 255 -18.84 1.10 -6.27
C ASP A 255 -20.33 1.06 -6.58
N ARG A 256 -20.72 1.35 -7.82
CA ARG A 256 -22.12 1.52 -8.22
C ARG A 256 -22.50 0.67 -9.42
N THR A 257 -23.77 0.31 -9.48
CA THR A 257 -24.42 -0.30 -10.64
C THR A 257 -25.41 0.68 -11.29
N GLY A 258 -25.98 1.60 -10.52
CA GLY A 258 -26.86 2.68 -10.98
C GLY A 258 -26.13 3.87 -11.62
N THR A 259 -26.87 4.75 -12.30
CA THR A 259 -26.35 6.02 -12.84
C THR A 259 -26.03 7.00 -11.70
N ILE A 260 -25.09 7.92 -11.93
CA ILE A 260 -24.69 8.89 -10.90
C ILE A 260 -25.88 9.74 -10.47
N GLU A 261 -26.73 10.13 -11.43
CA GLU A 261 -27.91 10.97 -11.22
C GLU A 261 -28.92 10.29 -10.29
N ALA A 262 -29.05 8.96 -10.37
CA ALA A 262 -29.96 8.19 -9.51
C ALA A 262 -29.39 7.96 -8.11
N ILE A 263 -28.09 7.65 -8.00
CA ILE A 263 -27.48 7.30 -6.71
C ILE A 263 -27.05 8.51 -5.89
N TRP A 264 -26.72 9.63 -6.53
CA TRP A 264 -26.10 10.78 -5.87
C TRP A 264 -26.98 11.41 -4.80
N PRO A 265 -28.30 11.63 -5.02
CA PRO A 265 -29.19 12.14 -3.97
C PRO A 265 -29.28 11.21 -2.76
N LEU A 266 -29.23 9.89 -2.98
CA LEU A 266 -29.31 8.88 -1.93
C LEU A 266 -28.04 8.90 -1.06
N VAL A 267 -26.87 8.96 -1.69
CA VAL A 267 -25.58 9.07 -0.99
C VAL A 267 -25.53 10.36 -0.16
N CYS A 268 -26.00 11.48 -0.71
CA CYS A 268 -26.00 12.74 0.02
C CYS A 268 -27.00 12.79 1.17
N ALA A 269 -28.18 12.18 1.03
CA ALA A 269 -29.13 12.07 2.13
C ALA A 269 -28.54 11.33 3.35
N GLU A 270 -27.69 10.31 3.13
CA GLU A 270 -26.98 9.61 4.21
C GLU A 270 -25.89 10.47 4.86
N LEU A 271 -25.09 11.15 4.04
CA LEU A 271 -23.97 11.98 4.53
C LEU A 271 -24.45 13.23 5.26
N GLU A 272 -25.55 13.84 4.81
CA GLU A 272 -26.08 15.07 5.39
C GLU A 272 -26.69 14.89 6.78
N ARG A 273 -27.05 13.65 7.14
CA ARG A 273 -27.47 13.28 8.50
C ARG A 273 -26.37 13.53 9.53
N TYR A 274 -25.10 13.44 9.15
CA TYR A 274 -23.97 13.58 10.07
C TYR A 274 -23.20 14.88 9.78
N PRO A 275 -23.37 15.95 10.59
CA PRO A 275 -22.75 17.26 10.35
C PRO A 275 -21.24 17.20 10.13
N ALA A 276 -20.53 16.40 10.95
CA ALA A 276 -19.09 16.20 10.86
C ALA A 276 -18.61 15.52 9.56
N LEU A 277 -19.51 14.88 8.79
CA LEU A 277 -19.18 14.16 7.55
C LEU A 277 -19.69 14.86 6.27
N ARG A 278 -20.34 16.02 6.38
CA ARG A 278 -20.94 16.73 5.22
C ARG A 278 -19.93 17.18 4.16
N THR A 279 -18.68 17.39 4.57
CA THR A 279 -17.59 17.84 3.71
C THR A 279 -16.70 16.71 3.22
N VAL A 280 -17.07 15.45 3.42
CA VAL A 280 -16.27 14.31 2.95
C VAL A 280 -16.25 14.21 1.43
N ARG A 281 -15.10 13.82 0.89
CA ARG A 281 -14.95 13.59 -0.55
C ARG A 281 -15.49 12.21 -0.92
N VAL A 282 -16.35 12.15 -1.94
CA VAL A 282 -16.91 10.89 -2.46
C VAL A 282 -16.29 10.55 -3.80
N GLN A 283 -15.71 9.35 -3.90
CA GLN A 283 -15.23 8.74 -5.14
C GLN A 283 -16.31 7.79 -5.67
N LEU A 284 -16.83 8.08 -6.86
CA LEU A 284 -17.78 7.26 -7.57
C LEU A 284 -17.03 6.46 -8.64
N ASN A 285 -16.97 5.15 -8.45
CA ASN A 285 -16.29 4.26 -9.40
C ASN A 285 -17.16 4.00 -10.65
N PRO A 286 -16.53 3.63 -11.78
CA PRO A 286 -17.26 3.25 -12.98
C PRO A 286 -18.08 1.99 -12.75
N ARG A 287 -19.18 1.87 -13.51
CA ARG A 287 -20.02 0.66 -13.46
C ARG A 287 -19.25 -0.55 -14.01
N PRO A 288 -19.47 -1.76 -13.46
CA PRO A 288 -18.86 -2.97 -13.99
C PRO A 288 -19.15 -3.15 -15.49
N GLY A 289 -18.12 -3.39 -16.30
CA GLY A 289 -18.25 -3.62 -17.75
C GLY A 289 -18.57 -2.38 -18.58
N ARG A 290 -18.46 -1.16 -18.03
CA ARG A 290 -18.62 0.10 -18.76
C ARG A 290 -17.33 0.93 -18.69
N GLU A 291 -16.89 1.47 -19.82
CA GLU A 291 -15.76 2.42 -19.87
C GLU A 291 -16.22 3.82 -19.43
N GLU A 292 -16.28 4.01 -18.11
CA GLU A 292 -16.58 5.30 -17.49
C GLU A 292 -15.36 5.76 -16.69
N GLN A 293 -15.21 7.07 -16.54
CA GLN A 293 -14.16 7.63 -15.68
C GLN A 293 -14.63 7.67 -14.22
N VAL A 294 -13.69 7.51 -13.30
CA VAL A 294 -13.91 7.78 -11.88
C VAL A 294 -14.34 9.24 -11.71
N ARG A 295 -15.45 9.47 -11.00
CA ARG A 295 -15.96 10.82 -10.71
C ARG A 295 -15.79 11.14 -9.24
N TRP A 296 -15.34 12.35 -8.94
CA TRP A 296 -15.21 12.85 -7.59
C TRP A 296 -16.27 13.90 -7.34
N ARG A 297 -16.98 13.79 -6.22
CA ARG A 297 -18.00 14.76 -5.84
C ARG A 297 -18.01 14.96 -4.31
N GLN A 298 -18.70 16.00 -3.88
CA GLN A 298 -18.92 16.36 -2.48
C GLN A 298 -20.36 16.86 -2.35
N CYS A 299 -21.07 16.47 -1.29
CA CYS A 299 -22.48 16.83 -1.14
C CYS A 299 -22.67 18.32 -0.84
N ARG A 300 -21.80 18.87 0.00
CA ARG A 300 -21.71 20.30 0.25
C ARG A 300 -20.33 20.81 -0.14
N VAL A 301 -20.29 21.80 -1.03
CA VAL A 301 -19.06 22.52 -1.32
C VAL A 301 -18.78 23.46 -0.14
N GLN A 302 -17.53 23.51 0.32
CA GLN A 302 -17.08 24.47 1.34
C GLN A 302 -17.17 25.90 0.82
#